data_AF-A0AA36EV43-F1
#
_entry.id   AF-A0AA36EV43-F1
#
_cell.length_a   1.000
_cell.length_b   1.000
_cell.length_c   1.000
_cell.angle_alpha   90.00
_cell.angle_beta   90.00
_cell.angle_gamma   90.00
#
_symmetry.space_group_name_H-M   'P 1'
#
loop_
_entity.id
_entity.type
_entity.pdbx_description
1 polymer ?
#
loop_
_entity_poly.entity_id
_entity_poly.type
_entity_poly.pdbx_seq_one_letter_code
_entity_poly.pdbx_strand_id
1 'polypeptide(L)'
;MLIQHGWFIKPIPKVACGKVPVLKSMILDVIKIFKNSDFYGFANSDIIFNQGLTKTLESVNKTGFRNGPLLIIGQRTNVNFTDGRTIDRLENVAEVAKSGSLMKGIALDYFLTNRHFPWHLLPDLVVGRIHYDNWLVYFAITQNITVIDATNTVIAVHQTTADGNEAGRKHNNAYCNQKVIAKIGKPFKTRWGYTTCVPLYTKWNSESNQVEIAKRKIRKHCHPYG
;
A
#
# COMPACT_ATOMS: atom_id res chain seq x y z
N MET A 1 1.25 15.22 19.35
CA MET A 1 1.50 16.65 19.11
C MET A 1 1.01 16.99 17.71
N LEU A 2 0.24 18.06 17.54
CA LEU A 2 -0.09 18.58 16.21
C LEU A 2 1.12 19.39 15.72
N ILE A 3 1.70 19.04 14.58
CA ILE A 3 2.76 19.85 13.95
C ILE A 3 2.10 20.79 12.93
N GLN A 4 2.78 21.89 12.59
CA GLN A 4 2.42 22.74 11.46
C GLN A 4 2.06 21.88 10.23
N HIS A 5 1.03 22.31 9.49
CA HIS A 5 0.42 21.60 8.36
C HIS A 5 -0.50 20.41 8.69
N GLY A 6 -0.98 20.28 9.93
CA GLY A 6 -2.09 19.37 10.27
C GLY A 6 -1.69 17.91 10.53
N TRP A 7 -0.40 17.66 10.76
CA TRP A 7 0.11 16.32 11.07
C TRP A 7 -0.04 15.98 12.55
N PHE A 8 -0.52 14.77 12.84
CA PHE A 8 -0.55 14.22 14.20
C PHE A 8 0.61 13.26 14.40
N ILE A 9 1.57 13.62 15.26
CA ILE A 9 2.62 12.70 15.69
C ILE A 9 2.20 11.99 16.96
N LYS A 10 2.31 10.66 16.94
CA LYS A 10 2.02 9.75 18.05
C LYS A 10 3.20 8.80 18.33
N PRO A 11 3.36 8.36 19.58
CA PRO A 11 4.29 7.27 19.89
C PRO A 11 3.85 5.98 19.20
N ILE A 12 4.82 5.13 18.87
CA ILE A 12 4.55 3.83 18.26
C ILE A 12 3.80 2.95 19.28
N PRO A 13 2.58 2.48 18.97
CA PRO A 13 1.74 1.78 19.95
C PRO A 13 2.25 0.39 20.30
N LYS A 14 2.96 -0.26 19.38
CA LYS A 14 3.53 -1.60 19.57
C LYS A 14 4.71 -1.81 18.63
N VAL A 15 5.74 -2.46 19.15
CA VAL A 15 6.92 -2.87 18.38
C VAL A 15 7.14 -4.38 18.48
N ALA A 16 7.79 -4.95 17.46
CA ALA A 16 8.25 -6.33 17.44
C ALA A 16 9.56 -6.43 16.64
N CYS A 17 10.11 -7.64 16.52
CA CYS A 17 11.26 -7.90 15.65
C CYS A 17 12.49 -7.00 15.91
N GLY A 18 12.76 -6.59 17.15
CA GLY A 18 13.83 -5.63 17.45
C GLY A 18 13.39 -4.18 17.23
N LYS A 19 12.35 -3.75 17.98
CA LYS A 19 11.83 -2.38 18.04
C LYS A 19 11.23 -1.82 16.74
N VAL A 20 10.85 -2.67 15.79
CA VAL A 20 10.20 -2.25 14.54
C VAL A 20 8.68 -2.12 14.76
N PRO A 21 8.01 -1.05 14.27
CA PRO A 21 6.57 -0.85 14.47
C PRO A 21 5.72 -1.98 13.90
N VAL A 22 4.73 -2.43 14.67
CA VAL A 22 3.73 -3.41 14.23
C VAL A 22 2.64 -2.70 13.42
N LEU A 23 2.48 -3.08 12.15
CA LEU A 23 1.60 -2.42 11.19
C LEU A 23 0.15 -2.28 11.71
N LYS A 24 -0.49 -3.40 12.07
CA LYS A 24 -1.90 -3.38 12.49
C LYS A 24 -2.14 -2.49 13.71
N SER A 25 -1.15 -2.39 14.60
CA SER A 25 -1.30 -1.59 15.82
C SER A 25 -1.32 -0.10 15.50
N MET A 26 -0.51 0.34 14.53
CA MET A 26 -0.53 1.73 14.04
C MET A 26 -1.87 2.06 13.39
N ILE A 27 -2.37 1.20 12.49
CA ILE A 27 -3.65 1.46 11.80
C ILE A 27 -4.84 1.46 12.77
N LEU A 28 -4.89 0.50 13.71
CA LEU A 28 -5.95 0.45 14.72
C LEU A 28 -5.95 1.70 15.63
N ASP A 29 -4.78 2.25 15.95
CA ASP A 29 -4.68 3.50 16.72
C ASP A 29 -5.24 4.70 15.93
N VAL A 30 -4.93 4.80 14.63
CA VAL A 30 -5.48 5.86 13.75
C VAL A 30 -7.00 5.73 13.61
N ILE A 31 -7.53 4.51 13.39
CA ILE A 31 -8.98 4.26 13.28
C ILE A 31 -9.75 4.68 14.54
N LYS A 32 -9.17 4.46 15.73
CA LYS A 32 -9.81 4.84 17.00
C LYS A 32 -9.99 6.36 17.13
N ILE A 33 -9.08 7.14 16.56
CA ILE A 33 -9.06 8.60 16.65
C ILE A 33 -9.95 9.21 15.58
N PHE A 34 -9.75 8.80 14.33
CA PHE A 34 -10.42 9.39 13.16
C PHE A 34 -11.61 8.56 12.70
N LYS A 35 -12.58 8.32 13.59
CA LYS A 35 -13.70 7.37 13.39
C LYS A 35 -14.54 7.62 12.13
N ASN A 36 -14.54 8.86 11.63
CA ASN A 36 -15.36 9.32 10.52
C ASN A 36 -14.59 9.41 9.18
N SER A 37 -13.36 8.91 9.11
CA SER A 37 -12.64 8.81 7.84
C SER A 37 -13.19 7.66 6.99
N ASP A 38 -13.37 7.93 5.69
CA ASP A 38 -13.77 6.92 4.69
C ASP A 38 -12.67 5.88 4.47
N PHE A 39 -11.42 6.33 4.47
CA PHE A 39 -10.23 5.51 4.22
C PHE A 39 -9.16 5.69 5.31
N TYR A 40 -8.41 4.62 5.56
CA TYR A 40 -7.26 4.55 6.46
C TYR A 40 -6.14 3.80 5.74
N GLY A 41 -4.89 4.16 5.94
CA GLY A 41 -3.82 3.49 5.21
C GLY A 41 -2.44 3.70 5.79
N PHE A 42 -1.48 3.22 5.03
CA PHE A 42 -0.06 3.35 5.28
C PHE A 42 0.63 3.75 3.97
N ALA A 43 1.64 4.60 4.08
CA ALA A 43 2.58 4.88 3.01
C ALA A 43 3.96 5.09 3.64
N ASN A 44 5.02 4.66 2.96
CA ASN A 44 6.36 5.08 3.33
C ASN A 44 6.49 6.60 3.21
N SER A 45 7.32 7.21 4.07
CA SER A 45 7.48 8.66 4.15
C SER A 45 8.20 9.29 2.95
N ASP A 46 8.88 8.47 2.14
CA ASP A 46 9.60 8.88 0.94
C ASP A 46 8.74 8.80 -0.34
N ILE A 47 7.43 8.58 -0.19
CA ILE A 47 6.46 8.59 -1.30
C ILE A 47 5.73 9.92 -1.40
N ILE A 48 5.66 10.45 -2.62
CA ILE A 48 4.86 11.62 -2.98
C ILE A 48 3.81 11.19 -4.02
N PHE A 49 2.54 11.42 -3.71
CA PHE A 49 1.42 11.11 -4.60
C PHE A 49 1.04 12.31 -5.47
N ASN A 50 0.53 12.08 -6.67
CA ASN A 50 -0.16 13.12 -7.44
C ASN A 50 -1.65 13.24 -7.04
N GLN A 51 -2.40 14.18 -7.66
CA GLN A 51 -3.86 14.30 -7.49
C GLN A 51 -4.66 13.04 -7.88
N GLY A 52 -4.02 12.08 -8.54
CA GLY A 52 -4.64 10.80 -8.86
C GLY A 52 -5.11 10.03 -7.63
N LEU A 53 -4.45 10.20 -6.48
CA LEU A 53 -4.85 9.59 -5.22
C LEU A 53 -6.27 10.02 -4.80
N THR A 54 -6.53 11.33 -4.73
CA THR A 54 -7.83 11.86 -4.29
C THR A 54 -8.94 11.50 -5.29
N LYS A 55 -8.70 11.71 -6.59
CA LYS A 55 -9.66 11.36 -7.66
C LYS A 55 -10.01 9.87 -7.66
N THR A 56 -9.02 9.01 -7.38
CA THR A 56 -9.25 7.56 -7.27
C THR A 56 -10.10 7.23 -6.07
N LEU A 57 -9.77 7.77 -4.89
CA LEU A 57 -10.53 7.51 -3.66
C LEU A 57 -11.98 8.02 -3.75
N GLU A 58 -12.20 9.19 -4.33
CA GLU A 58 -13.53 9.74 -4.60
C GLU A 58 -14.35 8.81 -5.51
N SER A 59 -13.74 8.30 -6.57
CA SER A 59 -14.42 7.39 -7.51
C SER A 59 -14.73 6.04 -6.87
N VAL A 60 -13.81 5.50 -6.08
CA VAL A 60 -14.05 4.27 -5.29
C VAL A 60 -15.17 4.49 -4.28
N ASN A 61 -15.23 5.65 -3.62
CA ASN A 61 -16.25 5.99 -2.63
C ASN A 61 -17.65 6.12 -3.25
N LYS A 62 -17.77 6.40 -4.56
CA LYS A 62 -19.04 6.41 -5.29
C LYS A 62 -19.54 5.02 -5.68
N THR A 63 -18.73 3.97 -5.47
CA THR A 63 -19.11 2.59 -5.80
C THR A 63 -19.69 1.84 -4.59
N GLY A 64 -20.35 0.71 -4.86
CA GLY A 64 -20.82 -0.20 -3.80
C GLY A 64 -19.70 -0.87 -3.00
N PHE A 65 -18.43 -0.80 -3.44
CA PHE A 65 -17.31 -1.46 -2.75
C PHE A 65 -17.05 -0.92 -1.34
N ARG A 66 -17.46 0.33 -1.07
CA ARG A 66 -17.31 0.95 0.25
C ARG A 66 -18.12 0.25 1.36
N ASN A 67 -19.16 -0.50 0.98
CA ASN A 67 -20.10 -1.14 1.91
C ASN A 67 -19.55 -2.45 2.51
N GLY A 68 -18.46 -2.98 1.96
CA GLY A 68 -17.78 -4.19 2.45
C GLY A 68 -16.31 -3.94 2.75
N PRO A 69 -15.55 -4.93 3.27
CA PRO A 69 -14.12 -4.78 3.48
C PRO A 69 -13.40 -4.50 2.16
N LEU A 70 -12.51 -3.51 2.18
CA LEU A 70 -11.81 -3.01 1.00
C LEU A 70 -10.31 -2.83 1.27
N LEU A 71 -9.49 -3.21 0.30
CA LEU A 71 -8.06 -2.92 0.22
C LEU A 71 -7.74 -2.30 -1.14
N ILE A 72 -7.11 -1.13 -1.14
CA ILE A 72 -6.60 -0.45 -2.34
C ILE A 72 -5.08 -0.46 -2.23
N ILE A 73 -4.41 -0.93 -3.28
CA ILE A 73 -2.95 -1.01 -3.35
C ILE A 73 -2.47 -0.33 -4.63
N GLY A 74 -1.17 -0.15 -4.78
CA GLY A 74 -0.60 0.15 -6.09
C GLY A 74 0.91 0.10 -6.10
N GLN A 75 1.47 0.21 -7.29
CA GLN A 75 2.91 0.33 -7.51
C GLN A 75 3.35 1.78 -7.36
N ARG A 76 4.64 1.95 -7.10
CA ARG A 76 5.31 3.25 -7.07
C ARG A 76 6.30 3.34 -8.23
N THR A 77 6.64 4.56 -8.62
CA THR A 77 7.69 4.86 -9.59
C THR A 77 8.94 5.29 -8.83
N ASN A 78 10.00 4.50 -8.93
CA ASN A 78 11.28 4.83 -8.33
C ASN A 78 11.95 5.92 -9.17
N VAL A 79 12.29 7.03 -8.54
CA VAL A 79 13.00 8.14 -9.17
C VAL A 79 14.26 8.42 -8.35
N ASN A 80 15.37 8.66 -9.02
CA ASN A 80 16.63 8.99 -8.35
C ASN A 80 16.63 10.47 -7.92
N PHE A 81 16.86 10.72 -6.63
CA PHE A 81 16.94 12.04 -6.02
C PHE A 81 18.36 12.41 -5.56
N THR A 82 19.39 11.63 -5.92
CA THR A 82 20.79 11.92 -5.57
C THR A 82 21.35 13.19 -6.23
N ASP A 83 20.65 13.76 -7.20
CA ASP A 83 21.02 15.00 -7.90
C ASP A 83 20.46 16.28 -7.22
N GLY A 84 19.79 16.13 -6.08
CA GLY A 84 19.25 17.26 -5.31
C GLY A 84 17.95 17.85 -5.85
N ARG A 85 17.27 17.17 -6.79
CA ARG A 85 15.94 17.58 -7.26
C ARG A 85 14.91 17.59 -6.12
N THR A 86 13.90 18.44 -6.23
CA THR A 86 12.79 18.54 -5.29
C THR A 86 11.44 18.45 -6.02
N ILE A 87 10.38 18.14 -5.27
CA ILE A 87 8.99 18.26 -5.75
C ILE A 87 8.28 19.23 -4.82
N ASP A 88 8.22 20.50 -5.24
CA ASP A 88 7.64 21.56 -4.42
C ASP A 88 6.15 21.79 -4.69
N ARG A 89 5.62 21.15 -5.75
CA ARG A 89 4.25 21.32 -6.23
C ARG A 89 3.65 19.99 -6.66
N LEU A 90 2.39 19.76 -6.30
CA LEU A 90 1.68 18.50 -6.55
C LEU A 90 1.53 18.20 -8.05
N GLU A 91 1.42 19.25 -8.86
CA GLU A 91 1.26 19.16 -10.32
C GLU A 91 2.52 18.60 -10.99
N ASN A 92 3.70 18.77 -10.37
CA ASN A 92 4.98 18.33 -10.91
C ASN A 92 5.26 16.84 -10.69
N VAL A 93 4.51 16.17 -9.81
CA VAL A 93 4.75 14.76 -9.45
C VAL A 93 4.70 13.85 -10.67
N ALA A 94 3.72 14.07 -11.56
CA ALA A 94 3.56 13.28 -12.77
C ALA A 94 4.71 13.48 -13.77
N GLU A 95 5.25 14.70 -13.85
CA GLU A 95 6.40 15.00 -14.71
C GLU A 95 7.67 14.34 -14.17
N VAL A 96 7.94 14.48 -12.87
CA VAL A 96 9.11 13.87 -12.24
C VAL A 96 9.09 12.34 -12.38
N ALA A 97 7.92 11.72 -12.28
CA ALA A 97 7.74 10.28 -12.48
C ALA A 97 8.21 9.79 -13.86
N LYS A 98 8.20 10.62 -14.91
CA LYS A 98 8.64 10.22 -16.26
C LYS A 98 10.12 9.86 -16.33
N SER A 99 10.94 10.42 -15.43
CA SER A 99 12.36 10.08 -15.31
C SER A 99 12.64 8.81 -14.52
N GLY A 100 11.59 8.20 -13.95
CA GLY A 100 11.70 7.03 -13.08
C GLY A 100 11.40 5.72 -13.78
N SER A 101 11.32 4.67 -12.97
CA SER A 101 10.92 3.33 -13.39
C SER A 101 9.83 2.79 -12.48
N LEU A 102 8.73 2.31 -13.07
CA LEU A 102 7.66 1.69 -12.32
C LEU A 102 8.18 0.42 -11.63
N MET A 103 8.08 0.39 -10.31
CA MET A 103 8.58 -0.73 -9.51
C MET A 103 7.74 -1.97 -9.75
N LYS A 104 8.35 -3.15 -9.66
CA LYS A 104 7.65 -4.45 -9.79
C LYS A 104 6.49 -4.54 -8.80
N GLY A 105 5.37 -5.12 -9.24
CA GLY A 105 4.13 -5.33 -8.46
C GLY A 105 4.24 -6.20 -7.20
N ILE A 106 5.45 -6.52 -6.75
CA ILE A 106 5.75 -7.20 -5.49
C ILE A 106 5.92 -6.22 -4.34
N ALA A 107 6.44 -5.02 -4.56
CA ALA A 107 6.75 -4.10 -3.48
C ALA A 107 5.65 -3.05 -3.37
N LEU A 108 4.81 -3.17 -2.33
CA LEU A 108 3.71 -2.24 -2.06
C LEU A 108 4.12 -1.40 -0.86
N ASP A 109 4.53 -0.17 -1.15
CA ASP A 109 4.99 0.78 -0.14
C ASP A 109 3.89 1.80 0.23
N TYR A 110 2.69 1.59 -0.31
CA TYR A 110 1.47 2.19 0.19
C TYR A 110 0.26 1.26 -0.01
N PHE A 111 -0.73 1.40 0.86
CA PHE A 111 -2.04 0.78 0.72
C PHE A 111 -3.08 1.53 1.57
N LEU A 112 -4.33 1.44 1.16
CA LEU A 112 -5.48 2.05 1.81
C LEU A 112 -6.54 0.99 2.06
N THR A 113 -7.28 1.15 3.12
CA THR A 113 -8.39 0.30 3.55
C THR A 113 -9.55 1.17 3.95
N ASN A 114 -10.75 0.62 3.98
CA ASN A 114 -11.86 1.27 4.67
C ASN A 114 -12.01 0.72 6.09
N ARG A 115 -12.96 1.28 6.85
CA ARG A 115 -13.22 0.87 8.24
C ARG A 115 -13.66 -0.59 8.40
N HIS A 116 -14.13 -1.22 7.33
CA HIS A 116 -14.59 -2.61 7.34
C HIS A 116 -13.45 -3.62 7.20
N PHE A 117 -12.25 -3.19 6.82
CA PHE A 117 -11.11 -4.09 6.71
C PHE A 117 -10.74 -4.69 8.09
N PRO A 118 -10.62 -6.02 8.22
CA PRO A 118 -10.51 -6.69 9.50
C PRO A 118 -9.06 -6.70 10.04
N TRP A 119 -8.53 -5.51 10.36
CA TRP A 119 -7.18 -5.31 10.91
C TRP A 119 -6.89 -6.16 12.16
N HIS A 120 -7.91 -6.51 12.95
CA HIS A 120 -7.77 -7.32 14.16
C HIS A 120 -7.38 -8.79 13.87
N LEU A 121 -7.69 -9.31 12.68
CA LEU A 121 -7.34 -10.68 12.27
C LEU A 121 -5.90 -10.80 11.79
N LEU A 122 -5.21 -9.68 11.54
CA LEU A 122 -3.85 -9.69 11.06
C LEU A 122 -2.88 -10.17 12.15
N PRO A 123 -1.83 -10.91 11.80
CA PRO A 123 -0.71 -11.16 12.71
C PRO A 123 0.08 -9.87 12.99
N ASP A 124 0.97 -9.90 13.98
CA ASP A 124 1.86 -8.78 14.31
C ASP A 124 3.01 -8.65 13.29
N LEU A 125 2.69 -8.32 12.04
CA LEU A 125 3.69 -8.02 11.01
C LEU A 125 4.26 -6.62 11.25
N VAL A 126 5.58 -6.49 11.04
CA VAL A 126 6.29 -5.22 11.18
C VAL A 126 6.56 -4.58 9.82
N VAL A 127 6.47 -3.25 9.76
CA VAL A 127 6.70 -2.47 8.52
C VAL A 127 8.17 -2.49 8.11
N GLY A 128 8.44 -2.31 6.81
CA GLY A 128 9.81 -2.26 6.28
C GLY A 128 10.58 -3.59 6.36
N ARG A 129 9.88 -4.71 6.55
CA ARG A 129 10.45 -6.07 6.54
C ARG A 129 9.71 -6.94 5.54
N ILE A 130 10.41 -7.91 4.96
CA ILE A 130 9.94 -8.70 3.82
C ILE A 130 8.57 -9.34 4.13
N HIS A 131 7.66 -9.37 3.14
CA HIS A 131 6.33 -10.02 3.14
C HIS A 131 5.15 -9.30 3.82
N TYR A 132 5.32 -8.21 4.56
CA TYR A 132 4.16 -7.60 5.27
C TYR A 132 3.03 -7.15 4.34
N ASP A 133 3.41 -6.55 3.22
CA ASP A 133 2.56 -6.03 2.16
C ASP A 133 1.96 -7.13 1.28
N ASN A 134 2.78 -8.07 0.79
CA ASN A 134 2.28 -9.19 -0.01
C ASN A 134 1.37 -10.11 0.80
N TRP A 135 1.67 -10.30 2.09
CA TRP A 135 0.80 -11.06 2.98
C TRP A 135 -0.55 -10.36 3.15
N LEU A 136 -0.58 -9.02 3.25
CA LEU A 136 -1.82 -8.25 3.34
C LEU A 136 -2.73 -8.48 2.14
N VAL A 137 -2.17 -8.47 0.93
CA VAL A 137 -2.92 -8.75 -0.31
C VAL A 137 -3.40 -10.21 -0.36
N TYR A 138 -2.54 -11.17 -0.03
CA TYR A 138 -2.91 -12.58 0.05
C TYR A 138 -4.04 -12.80 1.08
N PHE A 139 -3.95 -12.19 2.25
CA PHE A 139 -4.98 -12.25 3.27
C PHE A 139 -6.30 -11.70 2.73
N ALA A 140 -6.28 -10.53 2.10
CA ALA A 140 -7.49 -9.94 1.52
C ALA A 140 -8.13 -10.87 0.47
N ILE A 141 -7.34 -11.42 -0.45
CA ILE A 141 -7.84 -12.36 -1.46
C ILE A 141 -8.44 -13.61 -0.82
N THR A 142 -7.75 -14.23 0.14
CA THR A 142 -8.25 -15.46 0.81
C THR A 142 -9.42 -15.23 1.75
N GLN A 143 -9.67 -14.00 2.17
CA GLN A 143 -10.85 -13.59 2.94
C GLN A 143 -11.98 -13.03 2.06
N ASN A 144 -11.87 -13.14 0.73
CA ASN A 144 -12.85 -12.61 -0.22
C ASN A 144 -13.12 -11.10 -0.03
N ILE A 145 -12.10 -10.35 0.39
CA ILE A 145 -12.13 -8.89 0.53
C ILE A 145 -11.99 -8.26 -0.86
N THR A 146 -12.66 -7.13 -1.09
CA THR A 146 -12.49 -6.39 -2.34
C THR A 146 -11.08 -5.81 -2.39
N VAL A 147 -10.30 -6.16 -3.42
CA VAL A 147 -8.95 -5.62 -3.62
C VAL A 147 -8.89 -4.88 -4.95
N ILE A 148 -8.39 -3.64 -4.94
CA ILE A 148 -8.28 -2.76 -6.11
C ILE A 148 -6.81 -2.34 -6.31
N ASP A 149 -6.28 -2.57 -7.50
CA ASP A 149 -4.98 -2.10 -7.96
C ASP A 149 -5.12 -0.69 -8.58
N ALA A 150 -4.67 0.33 -7.85
CA ALA A 150 -4.78 1.74 -8.20
C ALA A 150 -3.60 2.27 -9.04
N THR A 151 -2.68 1.39 -9.45
CA THR A 151 -1.40 1.75 -10.11
C THR A 151 -1.59 2.69 -11.31
N ASN A 152 -2.63 2.50 -12.13
CA ASN A 152 -2.80 3.28 -13.36
C ASN A 152 -3.39 4.68 -13.12
N THR A 153 -3.98 4.94 -11.95
CA THR A 153 -4.59 6.24 -11.66
C THR A 153 -3.86 7.02 -10.58
N VAL A 154 -3.09 6.34 -9.73
CA VAL A 154 -2.29 6.94 -8.66
C VAL A 154 -0.82 6.90 -9.04
N ILE A 155 -0.24 8.05 -9.38
CA ILE A 155 1.21 8.17 -9.52
C ILE A 155 1.79 8.40 -8.14
N ALA A 156 2.54 7.42 -7.65
CA ALA A 156 3.28 7.46 -6.40
C ALA A 156 4.78 7.50 -6.72
N VAL A 157 5.41 8.67 -6.58
CA VAL A 157 6.86 8.83 -6.76
C VAL A 157 7.57 8.42 -5.48
N HIS A 158 8.49 7.47 -5.59
CA HIS A 158 9.37 7.03 -4.51
C HIS A 158 10.75 7.64 -4.69
N GLN A 159 11.16 8.42 -3.69
CA GLN A 159 12.41 9.18 -3.70
C GLN A 159 13.58 8.28 -3.31
N THR A 160 14.23 7.66 -4.29
CA THR A 160 15.41 6.83 -4.03
C THR A 160 16.64 7.69 -3.80
N THR A 161 17.44 7.30 -2.81
CA THR A 161 18.71 7.96 -2.44
C THR A 161 19.89 6.98 -2.60
N ALA A 162 21.07 7.35 -2.10
CA ALA A 162 22.27 6.52 -2.14
C ALA A 162 22.10 5.12 -1.51
N ASP A 163 21.17 4.95 -0.57
CA ASP A 163 20.88 3.65 0.05
C ASP A 163 20.28 2.64 -0.94
N GLY A 164 19.70 3.16 -2.03
CA GLY A 164 19.16 2.42 -3.15
C GLY A 164 17.83 1.73 -2.84
N ASN A 165 17.42 0.86 -3.76
CA ASN A 165 16.21 0.06 -3.60
C ASN A 165 16.46 -1.13 -2.67
N GLU A 166 15.39 -1.59 -2.00
CA GLU A 166 15.40 -2.79 -1.15
C GLU A 166 16.35 -2.70 0.07
N ALA A 167 16.69 -1.50 0.53
CA ALA A 167 17.58 -1.28 1.69
C ALA A 167 17.14 -2.07 2.94
N GLY A 168 15.83 -2.29 3.11
CA GLY A 168 15.27 -3.11 4.18
C GLY A 168 15.78 -4.57 4.23
N ARG A 169 16.29 -5.11 3.10
CA ARG A 169 16.88 -6.45 3.02
C ARG A 169 18.26 -6.56 3.68
N LYS A 170 18.95 -5.43 3.86
CA LYS A 170 20.28 -5.36 4.48
C LYS A 170 20.23 -5.48 6.01
N HIS A 171 19.05 -5.39 6.63
CA HIS A 171 18.93 -5.49 8.08
C HIS A 171 18.98 -6.95 8.59
N ASN A 172 19.62 -7.15 9.75
CA ASN A 172 19.72 -8.46 10.41
C ASN A 172 18.37 -9.16 10.66
N ASN A 173 17.29 -8.40 10.75
CA ASN A 173 15.92 -8.87 10.99
C ASN A 173 15.03 -8.82 9.73
N ALA A 174 15.59 -8.73 8.52
CA ALA A 174 14.86 -8.59 7.24
C ALA A 174 13.71 -9.59 7.05
N TYR A 175 13.89 -10.84 7.51
CA TYR A 175 12.94 -11.94 7.36
C TYR A 175 12.05 -12.19 8.60
N CYS A 176 11.96 -11.24 9.54
CA CYS A 176 11.21 -11.49 10.78
C CYS A 176 9.73 -11.85 10.53
N ASN A 177 9.07 -11.16 9.61
CA ASN A 177 7.69 -11.44 9.22
C ASN A 177 7.51 -12.85 8.66
N GLN A 178 8.51 -13.44 8.01
CA GLN A 178 8.43 -14.83 7.54
C GLN A 178 8.23 -15.80 8.70
N LYS A 179 8.91 -15.57 9.84
CA LYS A 179 8.72 -16.38 11.06
C LYS A 179 7.32 -16.21 11.66
N VAL A 180 6.78 -14.98 11.61
CA VAL A 180 5.41 -14.69 12.07
C VAL A 180 4.39 -15.40 11.18
N ILE A 181 4.55 -15.31 9.86
CA ILE A 181 3.67 -15.93 8.87
C ILE A 181 3.72 -17.46 8.98
N ALA A 182 4.91 -18.05 9.14
CA ALA A 182 5.06 -19.50 9.27
C ALA A 182 4.28 -20.09 10.44
N LYS A 183 4.18 -19.36 11.57
CA LYS A 183 3.41 -19.78 12.76
C LYS A 183 1.90 -19.84 12.54
N ILE A 184 1.38 -19.22 11.48
CA ILE A 184 -0.06 -19.29 11.13
C ILE A 184 -0.43 -20.67 10.60
N GLY A 185 0.55 -21.44 10.09
CA GLY A 185 0.32 -22.80 9.60
C GLY A 185 -0.36 -22.89 8.23
N LYS A 186 -0.59 -21.76 7.54
CA LYS A 186 -1.13 -21.73 6.17
C LYS A 186 0.00 -21.52 5.16
N PRO A 187 0.00 -22.23 4.01
CA PRO A 187 0.93 -21.95 2.92
C PRO A 187 0.79 -20.50 2.47
N PHE A 188 1.92 -19.81 2.27
CA PHE A 188 1.98 -18.48 1.70
C PHE A 188 3.11 -18.43 0.67
N LYS A 189 2.80 -17.90 -0.52
CA LYS A 189 3.78 -17.58 -1.56
C LYS A 189 3.67 -16.09 -1.85
N THR A 190 4.78 -15.38 -1.85
CA THR A 190 4.84 -13.93 -2.06
C THR A 190 4.10 -13.49 -3.32
N ARG A 191 4.16 -14.30 -4.39
CA ARG A 191 3.45 -14.07 -5.66
C ARG A 191 1.93 -13.93 -5.54
N TRP A 192 1.31 -14.54 -4.54
CA TRP A 192 -0.13 -14.40 -4.32
C TRP A 192 -0.52 -13.01 -3.81
N GLY A 193 0.47 -12.24 -3.37
CA GLY A 193 0.29 -10.85 -2.97
C GLY A 193 0.76 -9.83 -4.00
N TYR A 194 0.90 -10.20 -5.28
CA TYR A 194 1.32 -9.25 -6.31
C TYR A 194 0.13 -8.42 -6.82
N THR A 195 0.39 -7.17 -7.24
CA THR A 195 -0.65 -6.33 -7.88
C THR A 195 -1.30 -7.00 -9.07
N THR A 196 -0.54 -7.73 -9.88
CA THR A 196 -1.04 -8.48 -11.05
C THR A 196 -1.99 -9.63 -10.70
N CYS A 197 -2.03 -10.06 -9.44
CA CYS A 197 -2.94 -11.07 -8.92
C CYS A 197 -4.23 -10.49 -8.32
N VAL A 198 -4.42 -9.17 -8.39
CA VAL A 198 -5.63 -8.47 -7.93
C VAL A 198 -6.67 -8.34 -9.06
N PRO A 199 -7.94 -8.69 -8.83
CA PRO A 199 -8.96 -8.81 -9.88
C PRO A 199 -9.53 -7.47 -10.35
N LEU A 200 -9.44 -6.41 -9.55
CA LEU A 200 -9.91 -5.09 -9.90
C LEU A 200 -8.74 -4.14 -10.07
N TYR A 201 -8.81 -3.23 -11.04
CA TYR A 201 -7.83 -2.18 -11.20
C TYR A 201 -8.51 -0.89 -11.66
N THR A 202 -7.90 0.25 -11.36
CA THR A 202 -8.40 1.54 -11.80
C THR A 202 -7.84 1.92 -13.17
N LYS A 203 -8.55 2.76 -13.91
CA LYS A 203 -8.05 3.39 -15.14
C LYS A 203 -8.70 4.77 -15.30
N TRP A 204 -8.02 5.65 -16.02
CA TRP A 204 -8.63 6.90 -16.48
C TRP A 204 -9.56 6.62 -17.66
N ASN A 205 -10.75 7.20 -17.63
CA ASN A 205 -11.57 7.37 -18.82
C ASN A 205 -11.13 8.67 -19.51
N SER A 206 -10.67 8.57 -20.75
CA SER A 206 -10.14 9.71 -21.52
C SER A 206 -11.21 10.72 -21.92
N GLU A 207 -12.49 10.32 -22.02
CA GLU A 207 -13.59 11.18 -22.42
C GLU A 207 -14.14 11.98 -21.24
N SER A 208 -14.35 11.31 -20.10
CA SER A 208 -14.96 11.94 -18.91
C SER A 208 -13.94 12.50 -17.92
N ASN A 209 -12.65 12.18 -18.08
CA ASN A 209 -11.59 12.49 -17.12
C ASN A 209 -11.89 11.97 -15.70
N GLN A 210 -12.69 10.90 -15.60
CA GLN A 210 -13.04 10.22 -14.35
C GLN A 210 -12.25 8.93 -14.20
N VAL A 211 -12.11 8.47 -12.94
CA VAL A 211 -11.53 7.15 -12.64
C VAL A 211 -12.63 6.09 -12.74
N GLU A 212 -12.35 5.03 -13.48
CA GLU A 212 -13.19 3.83 -13.56
C GLU A 212 -12.51 2.64 -12.91
N ILE A 213 -13.31 1.69 -12.45
CA ILE A 213 -12.83 0.40 -11.93
C ILE A 213 -13.15 -0.68 -12.96
N ALA A 214 -12.09 -1.32 -13.46
CA ALA A 214 -12.17 -2.39 -14.44
C ALA A 214 -11.76 -3.73 -13.81
N LYS A 215 -12.12 -4.82 -14.50
CA LYS A 215 -11.78 -6.20 -14.10
C LYS A 215 -10.59 -6.72 -14.90
N ARG A 216 -9.71 -7.46 -14.24
CA ARG A 216 -8.56 -8.14 -14.82
C ARG A 216 -8.78 -9.65 -14.76
N LYS A 217 -8.45 -10.36 -15.86
CA LYS A 217 -8.38 -11.82 -15.85
C LYS A 217 -7.17 -12.28 -15.03
N ILE A 218 -7.44 -13.00 -13.94
CA ILE A 218 -6.40 -13.52 -13.05
C ILE A 218 -5.79 -14.80 -13.63
N ARG A 219 -4.46 -14.91 -13.54
CA ARG A 219 -3.72 -16.09 -14.01
C ARG A 219 -3.76 -17.20 -12.96
N LYS A 220 -3.77 -18.47 -13.39
CA LYS A 220 -3.84 -19.64 -12.49
C LYS A 220 -2.84 -19.60 -11.32
N HIS A 221 -1.61 -19.14 -11.54
CA HIS A 221 -0.59 -19.07 -10.50
C HIS A 221 -0.88 -18.07 -9.37
N CYS A 222 -1.83 -17.16 -9.56
CA CYS A 222 -2.29 -16.19 -8.57
C CYS A 222 -3.29 -16.77 -7.58
N HIS A 223 -3.92 -17.90 -7.88
CA HIS A 223 -4.90 -18.52 -6.99
C HIS A 223 -4.19 -19.26 -5.85
N PRO A 224 -4.43 -18.88 -4.59
CA PRO A 224 -4.08 -19.73 -3.47
C PRO A 224 -4.98 -20.96 -3.52
N TYR A 225 -4.37 -22.15 -3.52
CA TYR A 225 -5.04 -23.46 -3.44
C TYR A 225 -5.66 -24.07 -4.70
N GLY A 226 -5.50 -23.46 -5.89
CA GLY A 226 -5.89 -24.08 -7.17
C GLY A 226 -6.52 -23.11 -8.16
#